data_AF-A0A3S4IAA3-F1
#
_entry.id   AF-A0A3S4IAA3-F1
#
_cell.length_a   1.000
_cell.length_b   1.000
_cell.length_c   1.000
_cell.angle_alpha   90.00
_cell.angle_beta   90.00
_cell.angle_gamma   90.00
#
_symmetry.space_group_name_H-M   'P 1'
#
loop_
_entity.id
_entity.type
_entity.pdbx_description
1 polymer ?
#
loop_
_entity_poly.entity_id
_entity_poly.type
_entity_poly.pdbx_seq_one_letter_code
_entity_poly.pdbx_strand_id
1 'polypeptide(L)'
;MPPELARQLLGGLMRQTLDNALELGPYDALTGPILRGDIGTVERHLEVLADTGLISAYRTLGRQVVELAGERLQEPARQQLLALLY
;
A
#
# COMPACT_ATOMS: atom_id res chain seq x y z
N MET A 1 -22.17 0.53 -0.14
CA MET A 1 -21.85 0.38 -1.58
C MET A 1 -22.50 -0.92 -2.08
N PRO A 2 -23.19 -0.95 -3.23
CA PRO A 2 -23.76 -2.19 -3.75
C PRO A 2 -22.65 -3.23 -4.04
N PRO A 3 -22.82 -4.53 -3.70
CA PRO A 3 -21.78 -5.54 -3.88
C PRO A 3 -21.25 -5.67 -5.31
N GLU A 4 -22.12 -5.46 -6.30
CA GLU A 4 -21.75 -5.51 -7.72
C GLU A 4 -20.82 -4.36 -8.11
N LEU A 5 -21.10 -3.15 -7.62
CA LEU A 5 -20.23 -2.00 -7.84
C LEU A 5 -18.86 -2.21 -7.18
N ALA A 6 -18.81 -2.82 -5.99
CA ALA A 6 -17.56 -3.12 -5.31
C ALA A 6 -16.68 -4.08 -6.13
N ARG A 7 -17.30 -5.12 -6.70
CA ARG A 7 -16.63 -6.10 -7.55
C ARG A 7 -16.08 -5.47 -8.82
N GLN A 8 -16.86 -4.61 -9.48
CA GLN A 8 -16.44 -3.92 -10.70
C GLN A 8 -15.27 -2.97 -10.45
N LEU A 9 -15.35 -2.17 -9.39
CA LEU A 9 -14.28 -1.24 -9.00
C LEU A 9 -12.99 -2.00 -8.64
N LEU A 10 -13.09 -3.05 -7.81
CA LEU A 10 -11.93 -3.85 -7.45
C LEU A 10 -11.32 -4.53 -8.68
N GLY A 11 -12.15 -5.10 -9.56
CA GLY A 11 -11.68 -5.73 -10.79
C GLY A 11 -10.92 -4.76 -11.70
N GLY A 12 -11.41 -3.53 -11.83
CA GLY A 12 -10.72 -2.47 -12.59
C GLY A 12 -9.37 -2.12 -11.97
N LEU A 13 -9.33 -1.90 -10.66
CA LEU A 13 -8.09 -1.58 -9.93
C LEU A 13 -7.04 -2.68 -10.06
N MET A 14 -7.44 -3.95 -9.93
CA MET A 14 -6.51 -5.08 -10.01
C MET A 14 -5.94 -5.24 -11.42
N ARG A 15 -6.76 -5.09 -12.47
CA ARG A 15 -6.29 -5.12 -13.86
C ARG A 15 -5.31 -3.99 -14.14
N GLN A 16 -5.69 -2.76 -13.82
CA GLN A 16 -4.80 -1.60 -14.03
C GLN A 16 -3.47 -1.74 -13.27
N THR A 17 -3.50 -2.28 -12.05
CA THR A 17 -2.29 -2.52 -11.26
C THR A 17 -1.37 -3.55 -11.95
N LEU A 18 -1.94 -4.63 -12.49
CA LEU A 18 -1.19 -5.64 -13.24
C LEU A 18 -0.62 -5.04 -14.53
N ASP A 19 -1.43 -4.35 -15.31
CA ASP A 19 -1.02 -3.74 -16.59
C ASP A 19 0.14 -2.76 -16.36
N ASN A 20 0.02 -1.86 -15.37
CA ASN A 20 1.09 -0.94 -15.01
C ASN A 20 2.37 -1.67 -14.60
N ALA A 21 2.26 -2.74 -13.81
CA ALA A 21 3.44 -3.49 -13.36
C ALA A 21 4.13 -4.24 -14.50
N LEU A 22 3.39 -4.71 -15.50
CA LEU A 22 3.94 -5.36 -16.70
C LEU A 22 4.59 -4.35 -17.66
N GLU A 23 4.00 -3.16 -17.80
CA GLU A 23 4.49 -2.13 -18.72
C GLU A 23 5.66 -1.32 -18.15
N LEU A 24 5.56 -0.89 -16.89
CA LEU A 24 6.52 0.02 -16.24
C LEU A 24 7.51 -0.72 -15.33
N GLY A 25 7.22 -1.97 -14.96
CA GLY A 25 7.91 -2.67 -13.89
C GLY A 25 7.42 -2.26 -12.49
N PRO A 26 7.66 -3.09 -11.47
CA PRO A 26 7.07 -2.89 -10.13
C PRO A 26 7.57 -1.63 -9.42
N TYR A 27 8.81 -1.20 -9.69
CA TYR A 27 9.34 0.03 -9.11
C TYR A 27 8.56 1.24 -9.66
N ASP A 28 8.55 1.46 -10.98
CA ASP A 28 7.91 2.64 -11.56
C ASP A 28 6.38 2.60 -11.47
N ALA A 29 5.76 1.41 -11.49
CA ALA A 29 4.32 1.23 -11.29
C ALA A 29 3.86 1.46 -9.85
N LEU A 30 4.77 1.51 -8.87
CA LEU A 30 4.40 1.64 -7.47
C LEU A 30 3.67 2.96 -7.24
N THR A 31 2.52 2.87 -6.56
CA THR A 31 1.75 4.03 -6.10
C THR A 31 1.22 3.78 -4.68
N GLY A 32 0.42 4.71 -4.16
CA GLY A 32 -0.29 4.55 -2.89
C GLY A 32 0.31 5.35 -1.73
N PRO A 33 -0.29 5.22 -0.53
CA PRO A 33 0.01 6.09 0.60
C PRO A 33 1.45 5.94 1.10
N ILE A 34 2.03 4.74 1.03
CA ILE A 34 3.41 4.49 1.47
C ILE A 34 4.40 5.28 0.61
N LEU A 35 4.30 5.19 -0.73
CA LEU A 35 5.20 5.93 -1.63
C LEU A 35 5.07 7.45 -1.44
N ARG A 36 3.86 7.95 -1.17
CA ARG A 36 3.63 9.39 -0.92
C ARG A 36 4.05 9.85 0.47
N GLY A 37 4.38 8.93 1.38
CA GLY A 37 4.66 9.27 2.78
C GLY A 37 3.41 9.65 3.59
N ASP A 38 2.22 9.19 3.18
CA ASP A 38 0.93 9.50 3.84
C ASP A 38 0.78 8.69 5.15
N ILE A 39 1.50 9.08 6.19
CA ILE A 39 1.55 8.38 7.50
C ILE A 39 0.16 8.17 8.08
N GLY A 40 -0.64 9.23 8.17
CA GLY A 40 -1.98 9.16 8.75
C GLY A 40 -2.95 8.24 8.00
N THR A 41 -2.69 7.96 6.72
CA THR A 41 -3.48 6.95 5.98
C THR A 41 -3.08 5.54 6.40
N VAL A 42 -1.78 5.28 6.56
CA VAL A 42 -1.27 3.97 7.02
C VAL A 42 -1.70 3.68 8.46
N GLU A 43 -1.70 4.68 9.34
CA GLU A 43 -2.21 4.56 10.71
C GLU A 43 -3.68 4.14 10.72
N ARG A 44 -4.55 4.86 10.00
CA ARG A 44 -5.98 4.51 9.90
C ARG A 44 -6.21 3.12 9.32
N HIS A 45 -5.40 2.68 8.36
CA HIS A 45 -5.50 1.31 7.85
C HIS A 45 -5.18 0.28 8.94
N LEU A 46 -4.12 0.52 9.74
CA LEU A 46 -3.75 -0.37 10.84
C LEU A 46 -4.84 -0.43 11.92
N GLU A 47 -5.45 0.72 12.25
CA GLU A 47 -6.59 0.79 13.18
C GLU A 47 -7.77 -0.06 12.71
N VAL A 48 -8.17 0.08 11.44
CA VAL A 48 -9.27 -0.71 10.86
C VAL A 48 -8.95 -2.21 10.82
N LEU A 49 -7.68 -2.57 10.68
CA LEU A 49 -7.25 -3.97 10.55
C LEU A 49 -6.92 -4.65 11.89
N ALA A 50 -6.89 -3.92 13.01
CA ALA A 50 -6.41 -4.40 14.31
C ALA A 50 -6.99 -5.77 14.72
N ASP A 51 -8.30 -5.96 14.51
CA ASP A 51 -9.02 -7.17 14.94
C ASP A 51 -9.36 -8.14 13.79
N THR A 52 -8.85 -7.88 12.58
CA THR A 52 -9.25 -8.62 11.37
C THR A 52 -8.39 -9.86 11.08
N GLY A 53 -7.35 -10.10 11.88
CA GLY A 53 -6.31 -11.11 11.62
C GLY A 53 -5.38 -10.78 10.44
N LEU A 54 -5.68 -9.72 9.67
CA LEU A 54 -4.92 -9.31 8.49
C LEU A 54 -3.77 -8.35 8.80
N ILE A 55 -3.68 -7.85 10.04
CA ILE A 55 -2.69 -6.85 10.43
C ILE A 55 -1.24 -7.29 10.14
N SER A 56 -0.92 -8.58 10.36
CA SER A 56 0.41 -9.13 10.09
C SER A 56 0.74 -9.13 8.59
N ALA A 57 -0.23 -9.50 7.74
CA ALA A 57 -0.07 -9.48 6.30
C ALA A 57 0.11 -8.05 5.78
N TYR A 58 -0.71 -7.11 6.27
CA TYR A 58 -0.61 -5.69 5.91
C TYR A 58 0.75 -5.11 6.29
N ARG A 59 1.21 -5.34 7.52
CA ARG A 59 2.53 -4.89 7.99
C ARG A 59 3.66 -5.48 7.15
N THR A 60 3.59 -6.78 6.86
CA THR A 60 4.63 -7.47 6.07
C THR A 60 4.72 -6.93 4.64
N LEU A 61 3.60 -6.79 3.96
CA LEU A 61 3.56 -6.19 2.61
C LEU A 61 3.95 -4.71 2.64
N GLY A 62 3.49 -3.96 3.65
CA GLY A 62 3.84 -2.56 3.82
C GLY A 62 5.36 -2.34 3.91
N ARG A 63 6.08 -3.17 4.67
CA ARG A 63 7.55 -3.10 4.72
C ARG A 63 8.19 -3.36 3.36
N GLN A 64 7.70 -4.33 2.59
CA GLN A 64 8.18 -4.56 1.23
C GLN A 64 7.93 -3.36 0.30
N VAL A 65 6.82 -2.64 0.48
CA VAL A 65 6.53 -1.42 -0.26
C VAL A 65 7.49 -0.28 0.14
N VAL A 66 7.84 -0.15 1.42
CA VAL A 66 8.85 0.83 1.89
C VAL A 66 10.23 0.54 1.28
N GLU A 67 10.62 -0.73 1.22
CA GLU A 67 11.87 -1.14 0.55
C GLU A 67 11.81 -0.84 -0.95
N LEU A 68 10.73 -1.24 -1.63
CA LEU A 68 10.55 -0.99 -3.06
C LEU A 68 10.47 0.50 -3.40
N ALA A 69 9.95 1.34 -2.51
CA ALA A 69 9.89 2.78 -2.75
C ALA A 69 11.30 3.39 -2.87
N GLY A 70 12.30 2.82 -2.20
CA GLY A 70 13.70 3.24 -2.29
C GLY A 70 13.84 4.75 -2.11
N GLU A 71 14.72 5.37 -2.88
CA GLU A 71 15.03 6.80 -2.77
C GLU A 71 13.85 7.74 -3.06
N ARG A 72 12.75 7.25 -3.66
CA ARG A 72 11.54 8.06 -3.88
C ARG A 72 10.75 8.33 -2.60
N LEU A 73 11.02 7.59 -1.52
CA LEU A 73 10.45 7.84 -0.21
C LEU A 73 11.42 8.62 0.66
N GLN A 74 10.99 9.81 1.09
CA GLN A 74 11.81 10.68 1.94
C GLN A 74 12.13 10.02 3.29
N GLU A 75 13.36 10.21 3.76
CA GLU A 75 13.87 9.53 4.95
C GLU A 75 13.03 9.74 6.23
N PRO A 76 12.53 10.96 6.55
CA PRO A 76 11.65 11.12 7.71
C PRO A 76 10.36 10.30 7.61
N ALA A 77 9.77 10.22 6.41
CA ALA A 77 8.57 9.44 6.17
C ALA A 77 8.87 7.93 6.21
N ARG A 78 10.01 7.48 5.66
CA ARG A 78 10.48 6.10 5.75
C ARG A 78 10.55 5.65 7.21
N GLN A 79 11.21 6.42 8.07
CA GLN A 79 11.40 6.06 9.47
C GLN A 79 10.07 5.93 10.22
N GLN A 80 9.16 6.89 10.02
CA GLN A 80 7.83 6.86 10.64
C GLN A 80 7.00 5.66 10.13
N LEU A 81 7.03 5.38 8.82
CA LEU A 81 6.34 4.22 8.26
C LEU A 81 6.90 2.91 8.82
N LEU A 82 8.22 2.74 8.89
CA LEU A 82 8.81 1.54 9.46
C LEU A 82 8.42 1.37 10.94
N ALA A 83 8.41 2.45 11.72
CA ALA A 83 7.97 2.40 13.11
C ALA A 83 6.51 1.94 13.26
N LEU A 84 5.63 2.30 12.33
CA LEU A 84 4.24 1.84 12.32
C LEU A 84 4.07 0.39 11.82
N LEU A 85 5.01 -0.11 11.02
CA LEU A 85 4.91 -1.41 10.35
C LEU A 85 5.67 -2.54 11.07
N TYR A 86 6.44 -2.22 12.12
CA TYR A 86 7.07 -3.17 13.05
C TYR A 86 6.29 -3.27 14.34
#